data_AF-A0A1Y0CWQ3-F1
#
_entry.id   AF-A0A1Y0CWQ3-F1
#
_cell.length_a   1.000
_cell.length_b   1.000
_cell.length_c   1.000
_cell.angle_alpha   90.00
_cell.angle_beta   90.00
_cell.angle_gamma   90.00
#
_symmetry.space_group_name_H-M   'P 1'
#
loop_
_entity.id
_entity.type
_entity.pdbx_description
1 polymer ?
#
loop_
_entity_poly.entity_id
_entity_poly.type
_entity_poly.pdbx_seq_one_letter_code
_entity_poly.pdbx_strand_id
1 'polypeptide(L)'
;MSESSSLAKPSLSPKEIAPKSLAELDAMHTGSLMSRRRALLACPESSNLTAQDKASLLLPIRYKDSQVWKNAYQELKQVLATREHLPNKQERKAQRQARAKRKR
;
A
#
# COMPACT_ATOMS: atom_id res chain seq x y z
N MET A 1 27.05 39.12 13.51
CA MET A 1 27.48 38.11 12.52
C MET A 1 26.28 37.25 12.19
N SER A 2 26.02 37.11 10.90
CA SER A 2 24.85 36.47 10.30
C SER A 2 25.01 34.95 10.19
N GLU A 3 23.88 34.31 9.89
CA GLU A 3 23.71 32.97 9.27
C GLU A 3 23.77 31.77 10.23
N SER A 4 22.92 30.75 10.12
CA SER A 4 21.82 30.53 9.20
C SER A 4 20.84 29.52 9.78
N SER A 5 19.58 29.78 9.48
CA SER A 5 18.41 28.92 9.68
C SER A 5 18.67 27.51 9.14
N SER A 6 18.55 26.49 9.99
CA SER A 6 18.44 25.11 9.52
C SER A 6 17.01 24.64 9.77
N LEU A 7 16.15 24.92 8.78
CA LEU A 7 14.87 24.23 8.63
C LEU A 7 15.17 22.73 8.56
N ALA A 8 14.87 22.02 9.65
CA ALA A 8 14.74 20.57 9.61
C ALA A 8 13.58 20.24 8.66
N LYS A 9 13.92 20.00 7.40
CA LYS A 9 13.03 19.38 6.43
C LYS A 9 12.51 18.08 7.06
N PRO A 10 11.19 17.81 7.10
CA PRO A 10 10.72 16.52 7.58
C PRO A 10 11.34 15.46 6.68
N SER A 11 12.21 14.63 7.24
CA SER A 11 12.76 13.47 6.58
C SER A 11 11.58 12.58 6.18
N LEU A 12 11.20 12.60 4.90
CA LEU A 12 10.40 11.52 4.33
C LEU A 12 11.31 10.29 4.27
N SER A 13 11.48 9.62 5.41
CA SER A 13 11.95 8.26 5.44
C SER A 13 11.09 7.44 4.47
N PRO A 14 11.68 6.57 3.63
CA PRO A 14 10.91 5.64 2.81
C PRO A 14 9.86 4.98 3.70
N LYS A 15 8.58 5.08 3.33
CA LYS A 15 7.51 4.46 4.14
C LYS A 15 7.76 2.96 4.20
N GLU A 16 8.23 2.49 5.34
CA GLU A 16 8.47 1.08 5.58
C GLU A 16 7.13 0.38 5.75
N ILE A 17 6.89 -0.64 4.95
CA ILE A 17 5.67 -1.42 5.02
C ILE A 17 6.01 -2.74 5.70
N ALA A 18 5.43 -2.97 6.87
CA ALA A 18 5.59 -4.24 7.56
C ALA A 18 5.06 -5.39 6.67
N PRO A 19 5.84 -6.46 6.46
CA PRO A 19 5.33 -7.67 5.80
C PRO A 19 4.15 -8.21 6.62
N LYS A 20 3.17 -8.77 5.93
CA LYS A 20 1.98 -9.38 6.53
C LYS A 20 1.76 -10.72 5.89
N SER A 21 1.38 -11.70 6.69
CA SER A 21 1.03 -13.02 6.22
C SER A 21 -0.29 -13.01 5.45
N LEU A 22 -0.53 -14.04 4.65
CA LEU A 22 -1.80 -14.25 3.95
C LEU A 22 -3.01 -14.25 4.90
N ALA A 23 -2.90 -14.92 6.05
CA ALA A 23 -3.98 -14.96 7.04
C ALA A 23 -4.35 -13.57 7.57
N GLU A 24 -3.36 -12.71 7.82
CA GLU A 24 -3.60 -11.32 8.23
C GLU A 24 -4.22 -10.49 7.10
N LEU A 25 -3.79 -10.70 5.85
CA LEU A 25 -4.38 -10.02 4.69
C LEU A 25 -5.85 -10.44 4.51
N ASP A 26 -6.16 -11.71 4.71
CA ASP A 26 -7.52 -12.20 4.57
C ASP A 26 -8.45 -11.64 5.66
N ALA A 27 -7.96 -11.49 6.90
CA ALA A 27 -8.70 -10.85 7.98
C ALA A 27 -8.91 -9.33 7.79
N MET A 28 -8.11 -8.66 6.95
CA MET A 28 -8.20 -7.20 6.76
C MET A 28 -9.43 -6.80 5.95
N HIS A 29 -10.05 -5.67 6.30
CA HIS A 29 -11.08 -5.06 5.45
C HIS A 29 -10.52 -4.64 4.08
N THR A 30 -11.30 -4.77 3.00
CA THR A 30 -10.84 -4.51 1.62
C THR A 30 -10.34 -3.08 1.41
N GLY A 31 -10.91 -2.10 2.13
CA GLY A 31 -10.41 -0.72 2.11
C GLY A 31 -8.97 -0.60 2.65
N SER A 32 -8.63 -1.42 3.64
CA SER A 32 -7.28 -1.51 4.21
C SER A 32 -6.33 -2.20 3.24
N LEU A 33 -6.79 -3.26 2.55
CA LEU A 33 -6.02 -3.91 1.47
C LEU A 33 -5.71 -2.96 0.32
N MET A 34 -6.69 -2.17 -0.12
CA MET A 34 -6.48 -1.14 -1.15
C MET A 34 -5.52 -0.04 -0.70
N SER A 35 -5.54 0.32 0.58
CA SER A 35 -4.58 1.28 1.16
C SER A 35 -3.18 0.70 1.22
N ARG A 36 -3.04 -0.57 1.60
CA ARG A 36 -1.77 -1.30 1.56
C ARG A 36 -1.23 -1.43 0.14
N ARG A 37 -2.08 -1.73 -0.85
CA ARG A 37 -1.71 -1.77 -2.28
C ARG A 37 -1.11 -0.44 -2.73
N ARG A 38 -1.76 0.68 -2.38
CA ARG A 38 -1.26 2.02 -2.70
C ARG A 38 0.09 2.30 -2.04
N ALA A 39 0.28 1.88 -0.79
CA ALA A 39 1.55 2.01 -0.10
C ALA A 39 2.66 1.22 -0.81
N LEU A 40 2.40 -0.05 -1.17
CA LEU A 40 3.35 -0.88 -1.92
C LEU A 40 3.73 -0.25 -3.27
N LEU A 41 2.76 0.29 -4.00
CA LEU A 41 3.01 0.97 -5.28
C LEU A 41 3.75 2.31 -5.12
N ALA A 42 3.70 2.93 -3.94
CA ALA A 42 4.43 4.15 -3.63
C ALA A 42 5.89 3.89 -3.23
N CYS A 43 6.29 2.64 -2.97
CA CYS A 43 7.70 2.32 -2.70
C CYS A 43 8.56 2.71 -3.92
N PRO A 44 9.72 3.35 -3.69
CA PRO A 44 10.67 3.62 -4.77
C PRO A 44 11.29 2.32 -5.30
N GLU A 45 11.77 2.39 -6.53
CA GLU A 45 12.71 1.40 -7.08
C GLU A 45 14.10 1.72 -6.55
N SER A 46 14.90 0.69 -6.27
CA SER A 46 16.28 0.86 -5.83
C SER A 46 17.19 -0.07 -6.61
N SER A 47 18.02 0.55 -7.44
CA SER A 47 19.03 -0.11 -8.25
C SER A 47 20.18 -0.68 -7.41
N ASN A 48 20.37 -0.18 -6.18
CA ASN A 48 21.55 -0.44 -5.34
C ASN A 48 21.31 -1.47 -4.22
N LEU A 49 20.27 -2.31 -4.32
CA LEU A 49 20.07 -3.39 -3.36
C LEU A 49 21.09 -4.51 -3.57
N THR A 50 21.75 -4.93 -2.49
CA THR A 50 22.62 -6.11 -2.53
C THR A 50 21.79 -7.38 -2.76
N ALA A 51 22.41 -8.47 -3.21
CA ALA A 51 21.72 -9.74 -3.40
C ALA A 51 21.06 -10.24 -2.09
N GLN A 52 21.70 -9.99 -0.95
CA GLN A 52 21.16 -10.33 0.38
C GLN A 52 19.92 -9.50 0.71
N ASP A 53 19.93 -8.20 0.43
CA ASP A 53 18.76 -7.34 0.64
C ASP A 53 17.59 -7.72 -0.27
N LYS A 54 17.90 -8.18 -1.49
CA LYS A 54 16.88 -8.69 -2.42
C LYS A 54 16.28 -10.00 -1.93
N ALA A 55 17.08 -10.91 -1.37
CA ALA A 55 16.66 -12.25 -0.95
C ALA A 55 15.99 -12.29 0.44
N SER A 56 16.26 -11.31 1.30
CA SER A 56 15.72 -11.32 2.66
C SER A 56 14.20 -11.18 2.66
N LEU A 57 13.49 -12.14 3.28
CA LEU A 57 12.02 -12.17 3.39
C LEU A 57 11.48 -11.53 4.69
N LEU A 58 12.37 -11.27 5.63
CA LEU A 58 12.03 -10.80 6.98
C LEU A 58 12.20 -9.29 7.17
N LEU A 59 12.71 -8.59 6.16
CA LEU A 59 12.92 -7.15 6.23
C LEU A 59 11.63 -6.37 5.94
N PRO A 60 11.47 -5.17 6.53
CA PRO A 60 10.44 -4.22 6.13
C PRO A 60 10.52 -3.94 4.64
N ILE A 61 9.36 -3.88 3.99
CA ILE A 61 9.26 -3.60 2.57
C ILE A 61 9.57 -2.11 2.36
N ARG A 62 10.75 -1.83 1.82
CA ARG A 62 11.21 -0.46 1.49
C ARG A 62 11.23 -0.18 -0.01
N TYR A 63 11.49 -1.20 -0.82
CA TYR A 63 11.75 -1.08 -2.25
C TYR A 63 11.01 -2.13 -3.06
N LYS A 64 10.57 -1.76 -4.27
CA LYS A 64 9.84 -2.65 -5.19
C LYS A 64 10.68 -3.83 -5.69
N ASP A 65 11.99 -3.67 -5.77
CA ASP A 65 12.91 -4.67 -6.31
C ASP A 65 13.23 -5.80 -5.34
N SER A 66 12.81 -5.68 -4.08
CA SER A 66 12.99 -6.71 -3.06
C SER A 66 12.04 -7.90 -3.27
N GLN A 67 12.50 -9.10 -2.91
CA GLN A 67 11.65 -10.29 -2.99
C GLN A 67 10.46 -10.20 -2.01
N VAL A 68 10.63 -9.55 -0.85
CA VAL A 68 9.52 -9.31 0.11
C VAL A 68 8.40 -8.51 -0.55
N TRP A 69 8.75 -7.47 -1.31
CA TRP A 69 7.76 -6.65 -1.98
C TRP A 69 6.99 -7.47 -3.02
N LYS A 70 7.71 -8.26 -3.83
CA LYS A 70 7.11 -9.11 -4.86
C LYS A 70 6.13 -10.11 -4.24
N ASN A 71 6.57 -10.81 -3.19
CA ASN A 71 5.74 -11.78 -2.47
C ASN A 71 4.52 -11.08 -1.86
N ALA A 72 4.72 -10.01 -1.09
CA ALA A 72 3.62 -9.29 -0.44
C ALA A 72 2.62 -8.70 -1.45
N TYR A 73 3.08 -8.24 -2.61
CA TYR A 73 2.20 -7.74 -3.67
C TYR A 73 1.41 -8.87 -4.33
N GLN A 74 2.04 -10.03 -4.56
CA GLN A 74 1.40 -11.22 -5.11
C GLN A 74 0.32 -11.77 -4.17
N GLU A 75 0.64 -11.94 -2.89
CA GLU A 75 -0.29 -12.37 -1.85
C GLU A 75 -1.49 -11.42 -1.75
N LEU A 76 -1.23 -10.11 -1.73
CA LEU A 76 -2.28 -9.09 -1.74
C LEU A 76 -3.19 -9.20 -2.96
N LYS A 77 -2.62 -9.46 -4.14
CA LYS A 77 -3.41 -9.68 -5.37
C LYS A 77 -4.26 -10.93 -5.28
N GLN A 78 -3.75 -12.02 -4.71
CA GLN A 78 -4.51 -13.26 -4.53
C GLN A 78 -5.73 -13.02 -3.63
N VAL A 79 -5.52 -12.39 -2.47
CA VAL A 79 -6.63 -12.05 -1.56
C VAL A 79 -7.63 -11.13 -2.24
N LEU A 80 -7.18 -10.08 -2.92
CA LEU A 80 -8.08 -9.17 -3.63
C LEU A 80 -8.85 -9.84 -4.78
N ALA A 81 -8.27 -10.84 -5.45
CA ALA A 81 -8.93 -11.58 -6.52
C ALA A 81 -10.09 -12.44 -6.01
N THR A 82 -10.03 -12.90 -4.76
CA THR A 82 -11.11 -13.67 -4.14
C THR A 82 -12.29 -12.81 -3.68
N ARG A 83 -12.13 -11.49 -3.61
CA ARG A 83 -13.13 -10.58 -3.05
C ARG A 83 -14.05 -10.02 -4.11
N GLU A 84 -15.33 -9.97 -3.79
CA GLU A 84 -16.33 -9.29 -4.63
C GLU A 84 -15.99 -7.81 -4.84
N HIS A 85 -16.36 -7.31 -6.03
CA HIS A 85 -16.14 -5.91 -6.41
C HIS A 85 -16.79 -4.96 -5.41
N LEU A 86 -15.96 -4.15 -4.73
CA LEU A 86 -16.49 -3.10 -3.87
C LEU A 86 -16.69 -1.81 -4.64
N PRO A 87 -17.88 -1.20 -4.58
CA PRO A 87 -18.18 0.02 -5.29
C PRO A 87 -17.23 1.14 -4.85
N ASN A 88 -16.59 1.78 -5.83
CA ASN A 88 -15.71 2.91 -5.67
C ASN A 88 -16.47 4.18 -5.22
N LYS A 89 -15.77 5.29 -4.99
CA LYS A 89 -16.40 6.52 -4.48
C LYS A 89 -17.49 7.06 -5.42
N GLN A 90 -17.29 6.96 -6.74
CA GLN A 90 -18.26 7.38 -7.74
C GLN A 90 -19.48 6.45 -7.75
N GLU A 91 -19.27 5.14 -7.71
CA GLU A 91 -20.33 4.13 -7.65
C GLU A 91 -21.15 4.29 -6.37
N ARG A 92 -20.52 4.50 -5.21
CA ARG A 92 -21.23 4.79 -3.95
C ARG A 92 -22.02 6.10 -4.02
N LYS A 93 -21.49 7.13 -4.69
CA LYS A 93 -22.21 8.39 -4.92
C LYS A 93 -23.43 8.17 -5.81
N ALA A 94 -23.28 7.42 -6.89
CA ALA A 94 -24.36 7.07 -7.81
C ALA A 94 -25.46 6.25 -7.09
N GLN A 95 -25.08 5.27 -6.28
CA GLN A 95 -26.02 4.49 -5.45
C GLN A 95 -26.81 5.38 -4.48
N ARG A 96 -26.14 6.32 -3.79
CA ARG A 96 -26.81 7.29 -2.90
C ARG A 96 -27.80 8.17 -3.68
N GLN A 97 -27.41 8.67 -4.84
CA GLN A 97 -28.29 9.47 -5.70
C GLN A 97 -29.49 8.68 -6.22
N ALA A 98 -29.29 7.43 -6.64
CA ALA A 98 -30.37 6.55 -7.09
C ALA A 98 -31.38 6.26 -5.98
N ARG A 99 -30.92 6.01 -4.75
CA ARG A 99 -31.81 5.84 -3.57
C ARG A 99 -32.63 7.09 -3.28
N ALA A 100 -32.01 8.27 -3.34
CA ALA A 100 -32.70 9.54 -3.13
C ALA A 100 -33.77 9.82 -4.20
N LYS A 101 -33.49 9.48 -5.48
CA LYS A 101 -34.45 9.62 -6.58
C LYS A 101 -35.64 8.66 -6.48
N ARG A 102 -35.46 7.43 -6.00
CA ARG A 102 -36.55 6.45 -5.80
C ARG A 102 -37.50 6.80 -4.66
N LYS A 103 -37.12 7.72 -3.77
CA LYS A 103 -37.90 8.13 -2.60
C LYS A 103 -38.70 9.43 -2.84
N ARG A 104 -38.57 10.04 -4.01
CA ARG A 104 -39.37 11.18 -4.48
C ARG A 104 -40.39 10.68 -5.50
#